data_AF-A0A927X4J3-F1
#
_entry.id   AF-A0A927X4J3-F1
#
_cell.length_a   1.000
_cell.length_b   1.000
_cell.length_c   1.000
_cell.angle_alpha   90.00
_cell.angle_beta   90.00
_cell.angle_gamma   90.00
#
_symmetry.space_group_name_H-M   'P 1'
#
loop_
_entity.id
_entity.type
_entity.pdbx_description
1 polymer ?
#
loop_
_entity_poly.entity_id
_entity_poly.type
_entity_poly.pdbx_seq_one_letter_code
_entity_poly.pdbx_strand_id
1 'polypeptide(L)'
;MKNSKGFSIVELIVSFSLTMIIVIILFEIIVYMKELYEKSVTQTELLNRQNLMTDYIYTDIMSNEVDYIDVCGDNCIIFSYSNGDVKKLEWDTSYGSLRYGDYVVNLINNTNFDYSLSLEDDDNKLDGVKICYGSFGTSVPNSYVSIKLPLYNSLFSDKDFGLNIFYVYDSDNTQLYLPLSLDC
;
A
#
# COMPACT_ATOMS: atom_id res chain seq x y z
N MET A 1 -0.84 71.54 29.84
CA MET A 1 0.38 70.74 30.08
C MET A 1 0.08 69.30 29.68
N LYS A 2 0.82 68.75 28.71
CA LYS A 2 0.56 67.40 28.15
C LYS A 2 1.29 66.38 29.02
N ASN A 3 0.53 65.56 29.74
CA ASN A 3 1.05 64.58 30.70
C ASN A 3 1.56 63.35 29.94
N SER A 4 2.86 63.28 29.64
CA SER A 4 3.49 62.10 29.04
C SER A 4 3.89 61.12 30.13
N LYS A 5 2.93 60.30 30.59
CA LYS A 5 3.24 59.17 31.47
C LYS A 5 4.07 58.16 30.67
N GLY A 6 5.37 58.06 31.00
CA GLY A 6 6.26 57.05 30.45
C GLY A 6 5.88 55.65 30.91
N PHE A 7 6.16 54.65 30.08
CA PHE A 7 5.88 53.24 30.36
C PHE A 7 6.74 52.74 31.53
N SER A 8 6.16 51.97 32.46
CA SER A 8 6.91 51.38 33.58
C SER A 8 7.75 50.20 33.11
N ILE A 9 8.96 50.02 33.65
CA ILE A 9 9.82 48.86 33.38
C ILE A 9 9.10 47.55 33.73
N VAL A 10 8.27 47.56 34.78
CA VAL A 10 7.49 46.38 35.18
C VAL A 10 6.45 46.02 34.13
N GLU A 11 5.74 47.00 33.59
CA GLU A 11 4.78 46.78 32.50
C GLU A 11 5.50 46.25 31.25
N LEU A 12 6.71 46.72 30.96
CA LEU A 12 7.51 46.24 29.83
C LEU A 12 7.85 44.75 29.97
N ILE A 13 8.32 44.34 31.14
CA ILE A 13 8.69 42.95 31.41
C ILE A 13 7.47 42.03 31.31
N VAL A 14 6.32 42.45 31.84
CA VAL A 14 5.09 41.66 31.81
C VAL A 14 4.56 41.53 30.38
N SER A 15 4.50 42.64 29.63
CA SER A 15 4.07 42.61 28.23
C SER A 15 5.00 41.76 27.36
N PHE A 16 6.32 41.90 27.52
CA PHE A 16 7.30 41.12 26.77
C PHE A 16 7.23 39.62 27.08
N SER A 17 7.09 39.26 28.36
CA SER A 17 6.93 37.87 28.78
C SER A 17 5.65 37.25 28.21
N LEU A 18 4.53 37.99 28.24
CA LEU A 18 3.27 37.55 27.65
C LEU A 18 3.42 37.32 26.14
N THR A 19 4.07 38.25 25.43
CA THR A 19 4.33 38.11 23.99
C THR A 19 5.19 36.88 23.69
N MET A 20 6.25 36.62 24.47
CA MET A 20 7.10 35.45 24.25
C MET A 20 6.36 34.13 24.45
N ILE A 21 5.50 34.03 25.46
CA ILE A 21 4.66 32.84 25.68
C ILE A 21 3.75 32.61 24.47
N ILE A 22 3.12 33.67 23.96
CA ILE A 22 2.25 33.57 22.79
C ILE A 22 3.05 33.10 21.56
N VAL A 23 4.25 33.62 21.35
CA VAL A 23 5.12 33.22 20.22
C VAL A 23 5.51 31.74 20.31
N ILE A 24 5.84 31.24 21.50
CA ILE A 24 6.19 29.83 21.70
C ILE A 24 4.99 28.93 21.37
N ILE A 25 3.80 29.27 21.87
CA ILE A 25 2.57 28.52 21.59
C ILE A 25 2.26 28.50 20.08
N LEU A 26 2.41 29.65 19.41
CA LEU A 26 2.20 29.71 17.96
C LEU A 26 3.20 28.84 17.19
N PHE A 27 4.46 28.78 17.63
CA PHE A 27 5.47 27.95 17.00
C PHE A 27 5.16 26.46 17.16
N GLU A 28 4.72 26.05 18.36
CA GLU A 28 4.30 24.67 18.63
C GLU A 28 3.11 24.25 17.75
N ILE A 29 2.11 25.12 17.60
CA ILE A 29 0.97 24.89 16.69
C ILE A 29 1.44 24.70 15.25
N ILE A 30 2.38 25.52 14.77
CA ILE A 30 2.90 25.42 13.40
C ILE A 30 3.62 24.09 13.18
N VAL A 31 4.47 23.67 14.12
CA VAL A 31 5.18 22.38 14.03
C VAL A 31 4.19 21.22 14.02
N TYR A 32 3.22 21.23 14.94
CA TYR A 32 2.18 20.21 15.01
C TYR A 32 1.35 20.12 13.73
N MET A 33 0.93 21.26 13.18
CA MET A 33 0.19 21.32 11.91
C MET A 33 1.01 20.78 10.74
N LYS A 34 2.31 21.05 10.71
CA LYS A 34 3.22 20.51 9.68
C LYS A 34 3.28 18.99 9.73
N GLU A 35 3.48 18.41 10.92
CA GLU A 35 3.55 16.95 11.10
C GLU A 35 2.22 16.27 10.70
N LEU A 36 1.08 16.85 11.11
CA LEU A 36 -0.22 16.36 10.70
C LEU A 36 -0.43 16.42 9.19
N TYR A 37 0.03 17.49 8.55
CA TYR A 37 -0.07 17.65 7.10
C TYR A 37 0.79 16.62 6.37
N GLU A 38 2.06 16.46 6.76
CA GLU A 38 2.97 15.46 6.16
C GLU A 38 2.42 14.05 6.30
N LYS A 39 1.87 13.71 7.48
CA LYS A 39 1.20 12.42 7.71
C LYS A 39 -0.01 12.27 6.79
N SER A 40 -0.91 13.26 6.74
CA SER A 40 -2.11 13.19 5.91
C SER A 40 -1.77 13.03 4.43
N VAL A 41 -0.83 13.82 3.90
CA VAL A 41 -0.41 13.76 2.50
C VAL A 41 0.19 12.39 2.17
N THR A 42 1.09 11.89 3.02
CA THR A 42 1.70 10.57 2.83
C THR A 42 0.64 9.47 2.85
N GLN A 43 -0.32 9.52 3.78
CA GLN A 43 -1.40 8.53 3.85
C GLN A 43 -2.26 8.56 2.58
N THR A 44 -2.66 9.74 2.13
CA THR A 44 -3.46 9.90 0.91
C THR A 44 -2.71 9.39 -0.31
N GLU A 45 -1.42 9.66 -0.41
CA GLU A 45 -0.60 9.19 -1.53
C GLU A 45 -0.44 7.67 -1.53
N LEU A 46 -0.20 7.03 -0.37
CA LEU A 46 -0.16 5.58 -0.24
C LEU A 46 -1.48 4.93 -0.67
N LEU A 47 -2.60 5.44 -0.17
CA LEU A 47 -3.94 4.94 -0.53
C LEU A 47 -4.26 5.16 -2.01
N ASN A 48 -3.86 6.29 -2.58
CA ASN A 48 -4.08 6.56 -3.99
C ASN A 48 -3.28 5.60 -4.89
N ARG A 49 -2.01 5.35 -4.55
CA ARG A 49 -1.15 4.38 -5.24
C ARG A 49 -1.71 2.95 -5.14
N GLN A 50 -2.16 2.54 -3.96
CA GLN A 50 -2.85 1.27 -3.74
C GLN A 50 -4.10 1.15 -4.61
N ASN A 51 -4.97 2.15 -4.59
CA ASN A 51 -6.23 2.16 -5.36
C ASN A 51 -5.98 2.12 -6.86
N LEU A 52 -5.07 2.94 -7.40
CA LEU A 52 -4.77 2.96 -8.82
C LEU A 52 -4.20 1.64 -9.32
N MET A 53 -3.27 1.05 -8.57
CA MET A 53 -2.71 -0.26 -8.92
C MET A 53 -3.78 -1.35 -8.87
N THR A 54 -4.61 -1.34 -7.82
CA THR A 54 -5.73 -2.28 -7.66
C THR A 54 -6.72 -2.15 -8.81
N ASP A 55 -7.16 -0.94 -9.13
CA ASP A 55 -8.09 -0.64 -10.22
C ASP A 55 -7.55 -1.08 -11.58
N TYR A 56 -6.27 -0.84 -11.84
CA TYR A 56 -5.61 -1.28 -13.07
C TYR A 56 -5.60 -2.81 -13.20
N ILE A 57 -5.22 -3.52 -12.12
CA ILE A 57 -5.22 -4.99 -12.09
C ILE A 57 -6.64 -5.54 -12.30
N TYR A 58 -7.64 -5.03 -11.58
CA TYR A 58 -9.02 -5.51 -11.71
C TYR A 58 -9.62 -5.16 -13.06
N THR A 59 -9.25 -4.04 -13.68
CA THR A 59 -9.67 -3.71 -15.05
C THR A 59 -9.20 -4.77 -16.04
N ASP A 60 -7.96 -5.24 -15.92
CA ASP A 60 -7.43 -6.30 -16.77
C ASP A 60 -8.10 -7.65 -16.48
N ILE A 61 -8.26 -8.02 -15.20
CA ILE A 61 -8.94 -9.26 -14.77
C ILE A 61 -10.41 -9.31 -15.20
N MET A 62 -11.10 -8.18 -15.22
CA MET A 62 -12.53 -8.13 -15.58
C MET A 62 -12.75 -8.00 -17.09
N SER A 63 -11.79 -7.44 -17.82
CA SER A 63 -11.88 -7.26 -19.27
C SER A 63 -11.50 -8.53 -20.04
N ASN A 64 -10.59 -9.34 -19.49
CA ASN A 64 -10.14 -10.58 -20.09
C ASN A 64 -10.15 -11.69 -19.03
N GLU A 65 -10.73 -12.85 -19.36
CA GLU A 65 -10.71 -14.02 -18.49
C GLU A 65 -9.27 -14.49 -18.26
N VAL A 66 -8.92 -14.81 -17.00
CA VAL A 66 -7.60 -15.29 -16.62
C VAL A 66 -7.51 -16.78 -16.91
N ASP A 67 -6.62 -17.16 -17.84
CA ASP A 67 -6.37 -18.55 -18.21
C ASP A 67 -5.47 -19.24 -17.18
N TYR A 68 -4.40 -18.57 -16.77
CA TYR A 68 -3.54 -19.08 -15.71
C TYR A 68 -2.76 -18.02 -14.94
N ILE A 69 -2.40 -18.35 -13.70
CA ILE A 69 -1.54 -17.55 -12.82
C ILE A 69 -0.35 -18.40 -12.40
N ASP A 70 0.85 -17.82 -12.49
CA ASP A 70 2.13 -18.49 -12.20
C ASP A 70 3.08 -17.56 -11.42
N VAL A 71 4.09 -18.11 -10.77
CA VAL A 71 5.15 -17.34 -10.10
C VAL A 71 6.36 -17.18 -11.01
N CYS A 72 7.00 -16.01 -10.99
CA CYS A 72 8.15 -15.69 -11.84
C CYS A 72 9.39 -15.29 -11.03
N GLY A 73 9.96 -16.24 -10.30
CA GLY A 73 11.07 -15.96 -9.37
C GLY A 73 10.57 -15.35 -8.07
N ASP A 74 11.46 -14.70 -7.31
CA ASP A 74 11.20 -14.44 -5.89
C ASP A 74 10.18 -13.34 -5.61
N ASN A 75 9.99 -12.39 -6.54
CA ASN A 75 9.19 -11.18 -6.31
C ASN A 75 8.23 -10.86 -7.46
N CYS A 76 7.62 -11.88 -8.06
CA CYS A 76 6.84 -11.70 -9.28
C CYS A 76 5.74 -12.74 -9.44
N ILE A 77 4.58 -12.31 -9.92
CA ILE A 77 3.43 -13.15 -10.31
C ILE A 77 3.03 -12.83 -11.75
N ILE A 78 2.85 -13.84 -12.59
CA ILE A 78 2.38 -13.73 -13.96
C ILE A 78 0.88 -14.00 -14.00
N PHE A 79 0.16 -13.15 -14.72
CA PHE A 79 -1.22 -13.35 -15.14
C PHE A 79 -1.24 -13.51 -16.66
N SER A 80 -1.80 -14.62 -17.12
CA SER A 80 -2.01 -14.87 -18.54
C SER A 80 -3.49 -14.91 -18.84
N TYR A 81 -3.87 -14.22 -19.90
CA TYR A 81 -5.25 -13.98 -20.26
C TYR A 81 -5.66 -14.76 -21.50
N SER A 82 -6.96 -15.07 -21.60
CA SER A 82 -7.57 -15.77 -22.73
C SER A 82 -7.39 -15.09 -24.09
N ASN A 83 -7.13 -13.78 -24.09
CA ASN A 83 -6.81 -13.01 -25.30
C ASN A 83 -5.34 -13.18 -25.76
N GLY A 84 -4.52 -13.91 -25.00
CA GLY A 84 -3.09 -14.12 -25.25
C GLY A 84 -2.16 -13.09 -24.60
N ASP A 85 -2.71 -12.08 -23.91
CA ASP A 85 -1.90 -11.10 -23.19
C ASP A 85 -1.30 -11.72 -21.92
N VAL A 86 -0.11 -11.23 -21.56
CA VAL A 86 0.61 -11.63 -20.35
C VAL A 86 1.00 -10.38 -19.59
N LYS A 87 0.56 -10.28 -18.33
CA LYS A 87 0.89 -9.18 -17.41
C LYS A 87 1.64 -9.74 -16.21
N LYS A 88 2.64 -9.01 -15.75
CA LYS A 88 3.46 -9.41 -14.59
C LYS A 88 3.28 -8.40 -13.47
N LEU A 89 2.93 -8.89 -12.30
CA LEU A 89 2.98 -8.16 -11.03
C LEU A 89 4.34 -8.39 -10.40
N GLU A 90 5.20 -7.36 -10.37
CA GLU A 90 6.57 -7.43 -9.87
C GLU A 90 6.75 -6.40 -8.75
N TRP A 91 7.33 -6.81 -7.63
CA TRP A 91 7.70 -5.90 -6.55
C TRP A 91 9.22 -5.86 -6.36
N ASP A 92 9.80 -4.69 -6.59
CA ASP A 92 11.23 -4.48 -6.48
C ASP A 92 11.56 -3.94 -5.09
N THR A 93 12.19 -4.79 -4.27
CA THR A 93 12.65 -4.43 -2.93
C THR A 93 13.95 -3.61 -2.93
N SER A 94 14.72 -3.66 -4.02
CA SER A 94 16.00 -2.93 -4.13
C SER A 94 15.79 -1.49 -4.58
N TYR A 95 14.91 -1.28 -5.55
CA TYR A 95 14.61 0.03 -6.12
C TYR A 95 13.30 0.63 -5.56
N GLY A 96 12.55 -0.13 -4.78
CA GLY A 96 11.32 0.31 -4.13
C GLY A 96 10.25 0.65 -5.15
N SER A 97 9.81 -0.33 -5.95
CA SER A 97 8.75 -0.12 -6.93
C SER A 97 7.82 -1.32 -7.05
N LEU A 98 6.60 -1.07 -7.50
CA LEU A 98 5.58 -2.06 -7.80
C LEU A 98 5.18 -1.87 -9.25
N ARG A 99 5.33 -2.92 -10.06
CA ARG A 99 5.00 -2.90 -11.48
C ARG A 99 3.92 -3.91 -11.76
N TYR A 100 2.96 -3.53 -12.57
CA TYR A 100 2.00 -4.43 -13.16
C TYR A 100 1.93 -4.21 -14.67
N GLY A 101 2.53 -5.12 -15.43
CA GLY A 101 2.70 -4.95 -16.87
C GLY A 101 3.52 -3.69 -17.20
N ASP A 102 2.86 -2.72 -17.82
CA ASP A 102 3.40 -1.40 -18.19
C ASP A 102 3.17 -0.32 -17.13
N TYR A 103 2.31 -0.56 -16.15
CA TYR A 103 2.03 0.39 -15.07
C TYR A 103 3.05 0.25 -13.94
N VAL A 104 3.71 1.35 -13.57
CA VAL A 104 4.75 1.36 -12.52
C VAL A 104 4.39 2.39 -11.46
N VAL A 105 4.46 1.95 -10.21
CA VAL A 105 4.28 2.77 -9.02
C VAL A 105 5.54 2.66 -8.17
N ASN A 106 6.24 3.78 -8.00
CA ASN A 106 7.35 3.81 -7.04
C ASN A 106 6.80 3.74 -5.62
N LEU A 107 7.61 3.32 -4.65
CA LEU A 107 7.28 3.42 -3.23
C LEU A 107 7.52 4.85 -2.73
N ILE A 108 6.82 5.22 -1.66
CA ILE A 108 7.09 6.48 -0.95
C ILE A 108 8.23 6.20 0.04
N ASN A 109 9.02 7.21 0.38
CA ASN A 109 10.08 7.10 1.39
C ASN A 109 9.57 6.45 2.69
N ASN A 110 10.43 5.63 3.30
CA ASN A 110 10.14 4.84 4.51
C ASN A 110 8.98 3.84 4.38
N THR A 111 8.68 3.43 3.14
CA THR A 111 7.71 2.38 2.86
C THR A 111 8.45 1.12 2.40
N ASN A 112 8.11 -0.02 2.99
CA ASN A 112 8.69 -1.32 2.63
C ASN A 112 7.58 -2.36 2.47
N PHE A 113 7.78 -3.28 1.54
CA PHE A 113 6.97 -4.49 1.47
C PHE A 113 7.29 -5.39 2.66
N ASP A 114 6.30 -6.18 3.09
CA ASP A 114 6.58 -7.26 4.03
C ASP A 114 7.44 -8.32 3.34
N TYR A 115 8.55 -8.67 3.98
CA TYR A 115 9.56 -9.55 3.42
C TYR A 115 9.17 -11.03 3.52
N SER A 116 8.09 -11.38 4.25
CA SER A 116 7.65 -12.79 4.31
C SER A 116 7.14 -13.33 2.97
N LEU A 117 6.87 -12.44 2.00
CA LEU A 117 6.47 -12.78 0.64
C LEU A 117 7.58 -13.42 -0.23
N SER A 118 8.83 -13.40 0.21
CA SER A 118 9.90 -14.10 -0.51
C SER A 118 9.70 -15.61 -0.39
N LEU A 119 9.89 -16.33 -1.50
CA LEU A 119 9.86 -17.79 -1.54
C LEU A 119 10.73 -18.36 -0.40
N GLU A 120 10.14 -19.08 0.55
CA GLU A 120 10.92 -19.82 1.54
C GLU A 120 11.61 -21.00 0.84
N ASP A 121 12.94 -21.09 1.05
CA ASP A 121 13.93 -21.90 0.31
C ASP A 121 13.67 -23.43 0.22
N ASP A 122 12.64 -23.97 0.88
CA ASP A 122 12.38 -25.42 0.89
C ASP A 122 11.03 -25.86 0.32
N ASP A 123 10.03 -24.97 0.14
CA ASP A 123 8.68 -25.35 -0.34
C ASP A 123 8.09 -24.42 -1.41
N ASN A 124 8.89 -23.49 -1.94
CA ASN A 124 8.46 -22.41 -2.85
C ASN A 124 7.31 -21.53 -2.28
N LYS A 125 6.85 -21.69 -1.03
CA LYS A 125 5.60 -21.09 -0.56
C LYS A 125 5.65 -19.55 -0.59
N LEU A 126 4.64 -18.91 -1.19
CA LEU A 126 4.51 -17.44 -1.15
C LEU A 126 3.57 -17.04 -0.01
N ASP A 127 4.11 -16.47 1.08
CA ASP A 127 3.34 -16.08 2.26
C ASP A 127 2.46 -14.85 1.96
N GLY A 128 1.21 -15.10 1.60
CA GLY A 128 0.28 -14.06 1.14
C GLY A 128 -0.60 -14.50 -0.02
N VAL A 129 -0.28 -15.62 -0.66
CA VAL A 129 -1.12 -16.23 -1.70
C VAL A 129 -1.89 -17.41 -1.13
N LYS A 130 -3.22 -17.34 -1.21
CA LYS A 130 -4.13 -18.40 -0.81
C LYS A 130 -4.96 -18.84 -1.99
N ILE A 131 -5.01 -20.14 -2.23
CA ILE A 131 -5.88 -20.75 -3.24
C ILE A 131 -6.86 -21.65 -2.53
N CYS A 132 -8.13 -21.50 -2.86
CA CYS A 132 -9.19 -22.30 -2.28
C CYS A 132 -10.04 -22.89 -3.40
N TYR A 133 -10.04 -24.21 -3.48
CA TYR A 133 -10.82 -24.97 -4.46
C TYR A 133 -12.15 -25.38 -3.84
N GLY A 134 -13.26 -24.99 -4.47
CA GLY A 134 -14.59 -25.49 -4.08
C GLY A 134 -14.89 -26.82 -4.74
N SER A 135 -15.70 -27.64 -4.06
CA SER A 135 -16.18 -28.92 -4.58
C SER A 135 -17.66 -28.83 -4.95
N PHE A 136 -18.03 -28.19 -6.07
CA PHE A 136 -19.38 -28.33 -6.65
C PHE A 136 -19.36 -28.16 -8.18
N GLY A 137 -20.34 -28.80 -8.83
CA GLY A 137 -20.30 -29.22 -10.22
C GLY A 137 -20.23 -28.12 -11.28
N THR A 138 -19.81 -28.58 -12.46
CA THR A 138 -19.47 -27.86 -13.70
C THR A 138 -20.31 -26.60 -13.97
N SER A 139 -19.62 -25.51 -14.32
CA SER A 139 -20.12 -24.22 -14.85
C SER A 139 -20.44 -23.09 -13.86
N VAL A 140 -19.93 -23.14 -12.63
CA VAL A 140 -20.07 -22.04 -11.65
C VAL A 140 -18.70 -21.72 -11.07
N PRO A 141 -18.33 -20.44 -10.87
CA PRO A 141 -17.07 -20.10 -10.20
C PRO A 141 -17.04 -20.79 -8.83
N ASN A 142 -16.16 -21.78 -8.70
CA ASN A 142 -16.12 -22.68 -7.57
C ASN A 142 -14.87 -22.43 -6.72
N SER A 143 -13.91 -21.66 -7.23
CA SER A 143 -12.60 -21.49 -6.61
C SER A 143 -12.24 -20.01 -6.54
N TYR A 144 -11.35 -19.67 -5.62
CA TYR A 144 -10.81 -18.32 -5.55
C TYR A 144 -9.32 -18.32 -5.23
N VAL A 145 -8.65 -17.27 -5.69
CA VAL A 145 -7.28 -16.94 -5.34
C VAL A 145 -7.26 -15.58 -4.65
N SER A 146 -6.57 -15.50 -3.53
CA SER A 146 -6.31 -14.27 -2.81
C SER A 146 -4.80 -14.04 -2.79
N ILE A 147 -4.36 -12.90 -3.31
CA ILE A 147 -2.97 -12.47 -3.32
C ILE A 147 -2.89 -11.22 -2.46
N LYS A 148 -2.24 -11.33 -1.32
CA LYS A 148 -1.99 -10.22 -0.40
C LYS A 148 -0.53 -9.85 -0.46
N LEU A 149 -0.23 -8.60 -0.83
CA LEU A 149 1.10 -8.01 -0.82
C LEU A 149 1.16 -6.87 0.20
N PRO A 150 1.43 -7.13 1.50
CA PRO A 150 1.37 -6.07 2.51
C PRO A 150 2.46 -5.02 2.31
N LEU A 151 2.11 -3.77 2.60
CA LEU A 151 3.02 -2.63 2.47
C LEU A 151 2.91 -1.72 3.69
N TYR A 152 4.03 -1.53 4.38
CA TYR A 152 4.08 -0.79 5.63
C TYR A 152 4.90 0.48 5.49
N ASN A 153 4.44 1.57 6.12
CA ASN A 153 5.18 2.83 6.19
C ASN A 153 5.51 3.16 7.65
N SER A 154 6.73 3.65 7.90
CA SER A 154 7.20 3.94 9.26
C SER A 154 6.35 4.96 10.04
N LEU A 155 5.60 5.83 9.35
CA LEU A 155 4.69 6.81 9.97
C LEU A 155 3.37 6.18 10.46
N PHE A 156 3.10 4.93 10.05
CA PHE A 156 1.85 4.20 10.27
C PHE A 156 2.14 2.72 10.58
N SER A 157 2.67 2.44 11.77
CA SER A 157 3.09 1.09 12.18
C SER A 157 1.97 0.04 12.21
N ASP A 158 0.71 0.49 12.26
CA ASP A 158 -0.49 -0.34 12.42
C ASP A 158 -1.31 -0.49 11.14
N LYS A 159 -0.86 0.09 10.01
CA LYS A 159 -1.63 0.13 8.77
C LYS A 159 -0.90 -0.54 7.62
N ASP A 160 -1.64 -1.41 6.93
CA ASP A 160 -1.25 -2.04 5.68
C ASP A 160 -1.81 -1.21 4.51
N PHE A 161 -0.92 -0.69 3.67
CA PHE A 161 -1.22 0.04 2.43
C PHE A 161 -0.93 -0.82 1.19
N GLY A 162 -0.77 -2.12 1.39
CA GLY A 162 -0.40 -3.09 0.38
C GLY A 162 -1.53 -3.48 -0.54
N LEU A 163 -1.26 -4.37 -1.48
CA LEU A 163 -2.29 -4.87 -2.38
C LEU A 163 -3.05 -6.04 -1.77
N ASN A 164 -4.35 -6.09 -2.04
CA ASN A 164 -5.17 -7.27 -1.79
C ASN A 164 -6.00 -7.56 -3.05
N ILE A 165 -5.58 -8.59 -3.77
CA ILE A 165 -6.23 -9.04 -4.99
C ILE A 165 -7.02 -10.30 -4.64
N PHE A 166 -8.30 -10.32 -5.01
CA PHE A 166 -9.20 -11.43 -4.79
C PHE A 166 -9.90 -11.73 -6.10
N TYR A 167 -9.69 -12.93 -6.63
CA TYR A 167 -10.23 -13.34 -7.90
C TYR A 167 -10.95 -14.67 -7.76
N VAL A 168 -12.19 -14.74 -8.24
CA VAL A 168 -13.02 -15.96 -8.24
C VAL A 168 -13.02 -16.50 -9.66
N TYR A 169 -12.77 -17.80 -9.80
CA TYR A 169 -12.61 -18.47 -11.09
C TYR A 169 -13.27 -19.85 -11.10
N ASP A 170 -13.43 -20.39 -12.31
CA ASP A 170 -13.85 -21.77 -12.54
C ASP A 170 -12.60 -22.66 -12.65
N SER A 171 -12.45 -23.62 -11.73
CA SER A 171 -11.29 -24.52 -11.70
C SER A 171 -11.14 -25.38 -12.95
N ASP A 172 -12.21 -25.55 -13.73
CA ASP A 172 -12.17 -26.35 -14.96
C ASP A 172 -11.56 -25.56 -16.13
N ASN A 173 -11.60 -24.23 -16.08
CA ASN A 173 -11.12 -23.35 -17.15
C ASN A 173 -9.83 -22.59 -16.80
N THR A 174 -9.53 -22.37 -15.52
CA THR A 174 -8.35 -21.62 -15.07
C THR A 174 -7.35 -22.53 -14.39
N GLN A 175 -6.08 -22.46 -14.80
CA GLN A 175 -4.98 -23.23 -14.20
C GLN A 175 -4.17 -22.34 -13.23
N LEU A 176 -3.88 -22.82 -12.03
CA LEU A 176 -3.04 -22.09 -11.08
C LEU A 176 -1.77 -22.89 -10.77
N TYR A 177 -0.62 -22.26 -10.98
CA TYR A 177 0.71 -22.79 -10.65
C TYR A 177 1.37 -21.89 -9.61
N LEU A 178 0.68 -21.74 -8.47
CA LEU A 178 1.22 -20.98 -7.35
C LEU A 178 1.69 -21.95 -6.26
N PRO A 179 2.85 -21.70 -5.64
CA PRO A 179 3.36 -22.54 -4.58
C PRO A 179 2.53 -22.34 -3.31
N LEU A 180 1.96 -23.44 -2.84
CA LEU A 180 0.74 -23.45 -2.04
C LEU A 180 0.98 -23.11 -0.56
N SER A 181 0.33 -22.06 -0.09
CA SER A 181 -0.27 -22.03 1.26
C SER A 181 -1.67 -22.63 1.16
N LEU A 182 -1.76 -23.95 1.34
CA LEU A 182 -3.03 -24.65 1.55
C LEU A 182 -3.57 -24.25 2.93
N ASP A 183 -4.33 -23.17 3.00
CA ASP A 183 -5.11 -22.79 4.18
C ASP A 183 -6.56 -22.45 3.79
N CYS A 184 -7.22 -23.48 3.25
CA CYS A 184 -8.65 -23.70 3.08
C CYS A 184 -8.86 -25.23 3.06
#